data_AF-A0AAJ4S0Y7-F1
#
_entry.id   AF-A0AAJ4S0Y7-F1
#
_cell.length_a   1.000
_cell.length_b   1.000
_cell.length_c   1.000
_cell.angle_alpha   90.00
_cell.angle_beta   90.00
_cell.angle_gamma   90.00
#
_symmetry.space_group_name_H-M   'P 1'
#
loop_
_entity.id
_entity.type
_entity.pdbx_description
1 polymer ?
#
loop_
_entity_poly.entity_id
_entity_poly.type
_entity_poly.pdbx_seq_one_letter_code
_entity_poly.pdbx_strand_id
1 'polypeptide(L)'
;MVECGSDDRRRPAPRDDRRDAGQQDRRRSRAAAADLARARAWQRRAPGAGRRSARARAPLGAARMTIEPPKDLAAATRLLERIAKLDARIAGRHATRVALIAKINAAADKLLVPALAQRERLVELLKPWWSSDEAKAARGTAKSMVLGGCKIGTKESPASLTYGGKAEDFGLAQLRAEKWAKPLITVSYSVNKTAVREALKAKRSDELIAMGFGEKQDTVFFVTSVKLPTLGR
;
A
#
# COMPACT_ATOMS: atom_id res chain seq x y z
N MET A 1 -72.28 17.39 48.16
CA MET A 1 -70.91 17.53 47.64
C MET A 1 -70.59 16.26 46.90
N VAL A 2 -70.31 16.38 45.60
CA VAL A 2 -70.31 15.30 44.60
C VAL A 2 -68.94 14.62 44.53
N GLU A 3 -68.97 13.30 44.32
CA GLU A 3 -67.84 12.40 44.07
C GLU A 3 -67.05 12.75 42.79
N CYS A 4 -65.76 12.41 42.77
CA CYS A 4 -64.93 12.10 41.59
C CYS A 4 -63.69 11.35 42.14
N GLY A 5 -63.32 10.13 41.75
CA GLY A 5 -63.46 9.45 40.47
C GLY A 5 -62.04 9.10 40.00
N SER A 6 -61.67 7.82 40.10
CA SER A 6 -60.40 7.24 39.64
C SER A 6 -60.15 7.49 38.14
N ASP A 7 -58.91 7.80 37.73
CA ASP A 7 -58.45 7.37 36.40
C ASP A 7 -56.93 7.23 36.26
N ASP A 8 -56.57 6.17 35.55
CA ASP A 8 -55.29 5.48 35.37
C ASP A 8 -54.51 6.08 34.20
N ARG A 9 -53.22 6.48 34.37
CA ARG A 9 -52.23 6.50 33.26
C ARG A 9 -50.82 6.16 33.72
N ARG A 10 -50.53 4.87 33.66
CA ARG A 10 -49.23 4.22 33.45
C ARG A 10 -48.16 5.13 32.81
N ARG A 11 -47.06 5.37 33.53
CA ARG A 11 -45.80 5.85 32.93
C ARG A 11 -45.26 4.76 31.98
N PRO A 12 -44.92 5.05 30.72
CA PRO A 12 -44.24 4.07 29.88
C PRO A 12 -42.85 3.80 30.45
N ALA A 13 -42.49 2.52 30.56
CA ALA A 13 -41.15 2.09 30.94
C ALA A 13 -40.09 2.65 29.96
N PRO A 14 -38.88 2.96 30.43
CA PRO A 14 -37.80 3.42 29.55
C PRO A 14 -37.52 2.36 28.48
N ARG A 15 -37.51 2.79 27.21
CA ARG A 15 -37.14 1.93 26.08
C ARG A 15 -35.70 1.46 26.28
N ASP A 16 -35.52 0.16 26.30
CA ASP A 16 -34.24 -0.51 26.47
C ASP A 16 -33.45 -0.46 25.14
N ASP A 17 -32.85 0.70 24.84
CA ASP A 17 -32.12 1.00 23.58
C ASP A 17 -31.00 -0.03 23.28
N ARG A 18 -30.56 -0.79 24.27
CA ARG A 18 -29.56 -1.87 24.13
C ARG A 18 -30.09 -3.06 23.31
N ARG A 19 -31.41 -3.33 23.32
CA ARG A 19 -31.99 -4.42 22.51
C ARG A 19 -32.08 -4.06 21.02
N ASP A 20 -32.25 -2.79 20.69
CA ASP A 20 -32.37 -2.33 19.30
C ASP A 20 -31.01 -2.24 18.59
N ALA A 21 -29.94 -1.85 19.30
CA ALA A 21 -28.58 -1.86 18.76
C ALA A 21 -28.13 -3.27 18.34
N GLY A 22 -28.37 -4.28 19.19
CA GLY A 22 -28.03 -5.67 18.87
C GLY A 22 -28.85 -6.26 17.72
N GLN A 23 -30.08 -5.80 17.50
CA GLN A 23 -30.89 -6.19 16.34
C GLN A 23 -30.40 -5.52 15.04
N GLN A 24 -29.96 -4.27 15.10
CA GLN A 24 -29.39 -3.57 13.95
C GLN A 24 -28.06 -4.19 13.50
N ASP A 25 -27.19 -4.58 14.42
CA ASP A 25 -25.92 -5.26 14.08
C ASP A 25 -26.14 -6.65 13.48
N ARG A 26 -27.12 -7.42 13.98
CA ARG A 26 -27.49 -8.71 13.37
C ARG A 26 -28.08 -8.55 11.97
N ARG A 27 -28.85 -7.49 11.72
CA ARG A 27 -29.38 -7.17 10.37
C ARG A 27 -28.27 -6.74 9.41
N ARG A 28 -27.33 -5.89 9.85
CA ARG A 28 -26.14 -5.50 9.07
C ARG A 28 -25.25 -6.68 8.72
N SER A 29 -25.03 -7.58 9.68
CA SER A 29 -24.23 -8.80 9.48
C SER A 29 -24.87 -9.77 8.49
N ARG A 30 -26.21 -9.94 8.54
CA ARG A 30 -26.96 -10.75 7.57
C ARG A 30 -26.98 -10.12 6.17
N ALA A 31 -27.08 -8.79 6.07
CA ALA A 31 -26.99 -8.08 4.80
C ALA A 31 -25.59 -8.22 4.15
N ALA A 32 -24.52 -8.06 4.94
CA ALA A 32 -23.15 -8.28 4.47
C ALA A 32 -22.90 -9.73 4.01
N ALA A 33 -23.46 -10.72 4.73
CA ALA A 33 -23.40 -12.12 4.33
C ALA A 33 -24.16 -12.40 3.02
N ALA A 34 -25.33 -11.75 2.83
CA ALA A 34 -26.10 -11.84 1.59
C ALA A 34 -25.38 -11.19 0.40
N ASP A 35 -24.66 -10.09 0.61
CA ASP A 35 -23.88 -9.43 -0.43
C ASP A 35 -22.63 -10.23 -0.82
N LEU A 36 -21.95 -10.85 0.13
CA LEU A 36 -20.88 -11.81 -0.14
C LEU A 36 -21.40 -13.04 -0.90
N ALA A 37 -22.59 -13.54 -0.56
CA ALA A 37 -23.22 -14.64 -1.29
C ALA A 37 -23.59 -14.25 -2.73
N ARG A 38 -24.12 -13.03 -2.94
CA ARG A 38 -24.43 -12.48 -4.27
C ARG A 38 -23.19 -12.25 -5.11
N ALA A 39 -22.11 -11.73 -4.54
CA ALA A 39 -20.82 -11.57 -5.21
C ALA A 39 -20.22 -12.93 -5.65
N ARG A 40 -20.28 -13.94 -4.77
CA ARG A 40 -19.86 -15.31 -5.10
C ARG A 40 -20.76 -15.97 -6.16
N ALA A 41 -22.05 -15.65 -6.21
CA ALA A 41 -22.97 -16.15 -7.23
C ALA A 41 -22.69 -15.49 -8.60
N TRP A 42 -22.36 -14.19 -8.62
CA TRP A 42 -21.94 -13.47 -9.83
C TRP A 42 -20.63 -14.01 -10.40
N GLN A 43 -19.64 -14.32 -9.56
CA GLN A 43 -18.40 -14.99 -9.99
C GLN A 43 -18.64 -16.37 -10.64
N ARG A 44 -19.74 -17.06 -10.32
CA ARG A 44 -20.11 -18.35 -10.94
C ARG A 44 -20.94 -18.20 -12.21
N ARG A 45 -21.67 -17.09 -12.38
CA ARG A 45 -22.56 -16.82 -13.53
C ARG A 45 -21.95 -15.94 -14.61
N ALA A 46 -20.72 -15.44 -14.43
CA ALA A 46 -20.01 -14.72 -15.47
C ALA A 46 -19.89 -15.57 -16.75
N PRO A 47 -20.41 -15.10 -17.91
CA PRO A 47 -20.27 -15.82 -19.18
C PRO A 47 -18.79 -15.87 -19.55
N GLY A 48 -18.20 -17.06 -19.46
CA GLY A 48 -16.75 -17.29 -19.63
C GLY A 48 -16.11 -18.13 -18.53
N ALA A 49 -16.76 -18.29 -17.37
CA ALA A 49 -16.26 -19.16 -16.28
C ALA A 49 -16.50 -20.67 -16.51
N GLY A 50 -17.06 -21.04 -17.65
CA GLY A 50 -17.54 -22.38 -17.97
C GLY A 50 -16.88 -23.03 -19.18
N ARG A 51 -15.61 -22.75 -19.48
CA ARG A 51 -14.73 -23.65 -20.25
C ARG A 51 -13.31 -23.56 -19.70
N ARG A 52 -13.13 -23.92 -18.42
CA ARG A 52 -11.89 -24.64 -18.07
C ARG A 52 -11.97 -25.97 -18.80
N SER A 53 -11.62 -25.92 -20.08
CA SER A 53 -11.06 -27.05 -20.79
C SER A 53 -10.20 -27.77 -19.75
N ALA A 54 -10.54 -29.02 -19.50
CA ALA A 54 -9.59 -30.02 -19.06
C ALA A 54 -8.51 -30.16 -20.16
N ARG A 55 -7.82 -29.07 -20.48
CA ARG A 55 -6.43 -29.11 -20.87
C ARG A 55 -5.83 -29.83 -19.70
N ALA A 56 -5.51 -31.09 -19.93
CA ALA A 56 -4.59 -31.85 -19.12
C ALA A 56 -3.70 -30.84 -18.42
N ARG A 57 -3.67 -30.87 -17.08
CA ARG A 57 -2.45 -30.44 -16.41
C ARG A 57 -1.40 -31.29 -17.08
N ALA A 58 -0.76 -30.76 -18.12
CA ALA A 58 0.46 -31.32 -18.63
C ALA A 58 1.26 -31.54 -17.35
N PRO A 59 1.74 -32.76 -17.08
CA PRO A 59 2.70 -32.90 -16.00
C PRO A 59 3.69 -31.79 -16.24
N LEU A 60 3.93 -30.94 -15.23
CA LEU A 60 5.02 -29.99 -15.30
C LEU A 60 6.22 -30.86 -15.63
N GLY A 61 6.54 -30.92 -16.91
CA GLY A 61 7.54 -31.78 -17.49
C GLY A 61 8.87 -31.15 -17.16
N ALA A 62 9.14 -31.02 -15.86
CA ALA A 62 10.46 -31.25 -15.35
C ALA A 62 10.75 -32.72 -15.65
N ALA A 63 11.08 -33.00 -16.92
CA ALA A 63 12.24 -33.84 -17.14
C ALA A 63 13.28 -33.26 -16.20
N ARG A 64 13.53 -33.96 -15.08
CA ARG A 64 14.64 -33.67 -14.21
C ARG A 64 15.85 -33.77 -15.12
N MET A 65 16.25 -32.65 -15.71
CA MET A 65 17.50 -32.56 -16.40
C MET A 65 18.54 -32.76 -15.32
N THR A 66 19.03 -33.99 -15.21
CA THR A 66 20.18 -34.34 -14.41
C THR A 66 21.34 -33.55 -15.01
N ILE A 67 21.65 -32.41 -14.40
CA ILE A 67 22.83 -31.61 -14.74
C ILE A 67 23.97 -32.24 -13.93
N GLU A 68 24.88 -32.92 -14.61
CA GLU A 68 26.07 -33.45 -13.96
C GLU A 68 27.10 -32.33 -13.71
N PRO A 69 27.88 -32.42 -12.62
CA PRO A 69 29.00 -31.52 -12.39
C PRO A 69 30.00 -31.56 -13.55
N PRO A 70 30.56 -30.42 -13.97
CA PRO A 70 31.56 -30.40 -15.04
C PRO A 70 32.83 -31.11 -14.57
N LYS A 71 33.34 -32.03 -15.39
CA LYS A 71 34.59 -32.77 -15.12
C LYS A 71 35.81 -32.13 -15.78
N ASP A 72 35.59 -31.24 -16.75
CA ASP A 72 36.62 -30.54 -17.51
C ASP A 72 36.19 -29.11 -17.87
N LEU A 73 37.12 -28.33 -18.42
CA LEU A 73 36.90 -26.94 -18.83
C LEU A 73 35.83 -26.83 -19.93
N ALA A 74 35.79 -27.80 -20.85
CA ALA A 74 34.83 -27.80 -21.95
C ALA A 74 33.38 -27.98 -21.45
N ALA A 75 33.16 -28.90 -20.49
CA ALA A 75 31.87 -29.09 -19.84
C ALA A 75 31.46 -27.85 -19.02
N ALA A 76 32.39 -27.25 -18.28
CA ALA A 76 32.13 -26.01 -17.53
C ALA A 76 31.71 -24.87 -18.47
N THR A 77 32.40 -24.72 -19.61
CA THR A 77 32.09 -23.71 -20.63
C THR A 77 30.67 -23.89 -21.17
N ARG A 78 30.26 -25.12 -21.49
CA ARG A 78 28.89 -25.43 -21.96
C ARG A 78 27.82 -25.08 -20.91
N LEU A 79 28.10 -25.31 -19.62
CA LEU A 79 27.20 -24.92 -18.54
C LEU A 79 27.09 -23.40 -18.43
N LEU A 80 28.21 -22.68 -18.53
CA LEU A 80 28.23 -21.21 -18.49
C LEU A 80 27.50 -20.60 -19.70
N GLU A 81 27.66 -21.14 -20.90
CA GLU A 81 26.90 -20.73 -22.08
C GLU A 81 25.38 -20.93 -21.88
N ARG A 82 25.01 -22.04 -21.25
CA ARG A 82 23.61 -22.33 -20.94
C ARG A 82 23.06 -21.33 -19.91
N ILE A 83 23.85 -20.97 -18.89
CA ILE A 83 23.51 -19.93 -17.92
C ILE A 83 23.32 -18.58 -18.64
N ALA A 84 24.27 -18.17 -19.49
CA ALA A 84 24.16 -16.92 -20.23
C ALA A 84 22.89 -16.86 -21.11
N LYS A 85 22.54 -17.97 -21.78
CA LYS A 85 21.29 -18.09 -22.56
C LYS A 85 20.05 -17.99 -21.66
N LEU A 86 20.08 -18.55 -20.45
CA LEU A 86 18.98 -18.45 -19.49
C LEU A 86 18.83 -17.03 -18.96
N ASP A 87 19.93 -16.37 -18.58
CA ASP A 87 19.93 -14.98 -18.13
C ASP A 87 19.34 -14.04 -19.19
N ALA A 88 19.73 -14.19 -20.46
CA ALA A 88 19.18 -13.42 -21.55
C ALA A 88 17.66 -13.63 -21.71
N ARG A 89 17.18 -14.88 -21.56
CA ARG A 89 15.74 -15.19 -21.59
C ARG A 89 15.00 -14.61 -20.40
N ILE A 90 15.59 -14.65 -19.20
CA ILE A 90 15.02 -14.06 -17.98
C ILE A 90 14.90 -12.55 -18.15
N ALA A 91 15.97 -11.88 -18.61
CA ALA A 91 15.98 -10.45 -18.88
C ALA A 91 14.91 -10.05 -19.91
N GLY A 92 14.80 -10.79 -21.02
CA GLY A 92 13.76 -10.57 -22.02
C GLY A 92 12.35 -10.73 -21.46
N ARG A 93 12.09 -11.77 -20.66
CA ARG A 93 10.79 -11.96 -19.97
C ARG A 93 10.50 -10.84 -18.98
N HIS A 94 11.52 -10.37 -18.25
CA HIS A 94 11.37 -9.25 -17.32
C HIS A 94 11.02 -7.95 -18.06
N ALA A 95 11.69 -7.65 -19.17
CA ALA A 95 11.40 -6.49 -20.00
C ALA A 95 9.96 -6.54 -20.54
N THR A 96 9.52 -7.69 -21.07
CA THR A 96 8.13 -7.89 -21.51
C THR A 96 7.13 -7.69 -20.37
N ARG A 97 7.42 -8.22 -19.17
CA ARG A 97 6.58 -8.02 -17.99
C ARG A 97 6.42 -6.55 -17.64
N VAL A 98 7.53 -5.81 -17.57
CA VAL A 98 7.52 -4.37 -17.25
C VAL A 98 6.71 -3.59 -18.31
N ALA A 99 6.90 -3.90 -19.60
CA ALA A 99 6.15 -3.26 -20.68
C ALA A 99 4.64 -3.56 -20.61
N LEU A 100 4.24 -4.78 -20.24
CA LEU A 100 2.84 -5.14 -20.06
C LEU A 100 2.21 -4.42 -18.87
N ILE A 101 2.91 -4.35 -17.73
CA ILE A 101 2.44 -3.60 -16.56
C ILE A 101 2.23 -2.13 -16.92
N ALA A 102 3.17 -1.52 -17.63
CA ALA A 102 3.04 -0.14 -18.09
C ALA A 102 1.81 0.06 -18.99
N LYS A 103 1.54 -0.87 -19.93
CA LYS A 103 0.35 -0.82 -20.79
C LYS A 103 -0.96 -0.94 -20.00
N ILE A 104 -1.00 -1.84 -19.02
CA ILE A 104 -2.18 -2.05 -18.16
C ILE A 104 -2.44 -0.79 -17.33
N ASN A 105 -1.41 -0.24 -16.71
CA ASN A 105 -1.53 0.99 -15.92
C ASN A 105 -2.01 2.15 -16.81
N ALA A 106 -1.41 2.34 -17.99
CA ALA A 106 -1.85 3.38 -18.92
C ALA A 106 -3.31 3.21 -19.38
N ALA A 107 -3.78 1.97 -19.57
CA ALA A 107 -5.18 1.70 -19.89
C ALA A 107 -6.12 1.99 -18.71
N ALA A 108 -5.71 1.64 -17.49
CA ALA A 108 -6.45 1.97 -16.27
C ALA A 108 -6.54 3.49 -16.06
N ASP A 109 -5.43 4.21 -16.25
CA ASP A 109 -5.37 5.66 -16.11
C ASP A 109 -6.28 6.36 -17.12
N LYS A 110 -6.36 5.88 -18.37
CA LYS A 110 -7.30 6.40 -19.37
C LYS A 110 -8.77 6.32 -18.95
N LEU A 111 -9.14 5.34 -18.13
CA LEU A 111 -10.50 5.20 -17.60
C LEU A 111 -10.68 5.99 -16.30
N LEU A 112 -9.64 6.03 -15.45
CA LEU A 112 -9.70 6.63 -14.12
C LEU A 112 -9.64 8.17 -14.17
N VAL A 113 -8.74 8.73 -14.98
CA VAL A 113 -8.50 10.19 -15.03
C VAL A 113 -9.78 10.97 -15.37
N PRO A 114 -10.58 10.60 -16.39
CA PRO A 114 -11.83 11.31 -16.67
C PRO A 114 -12.84 11.23 -15.52
N ALA A 115 -12.94 10.08 -14.85
CA ALA A 115 -13.85 9.90 -13.72
C ALA A 115 -13.43 10.75 -12.51
N LEU A 116 -12.13 10.88 -12.24
CA LEU A 116 -11.61 11.78 -11.21
C LEU A 116 -11.88 13.25 -11.56
N ALA A 117 -11.63 13.66 -12.80
CA ALA A 117 -11.91 15.03 -13.25
C ALA A 117 -13.41 15.37 -13.15
N GLN A 118 -14.29 14.44 -13.53
CA GLN A 118 -15.73 14.62 -13.38
C GLN A 118 -16.13 14.73 -11.90
N ARG A 119 -15.56 13.89 -11.04
CA ARG A 119 -15.80 13.95 -9.59
C ARG A 119 -15.37 15.31 -9.02
N GLU A 120 -14.18 15.79 -9.38
CA GLU A 120 -13.70 17.11 -8.95
C GLU A 120 -14.60 18.23 -9.43
N ARG A 121 -15.05 18.18 -10.69
CA ARG A 121 -16.01 19.16 -11.22
C ARG A 121 -17.33 19.16 -10.44
N LEU A 122 -17.86 17.99 -10.08
CA LEU A 122 -19.05 17.88 -9.24
C LEU A 122 -18.82 18.46 -7.84
N VAL A 123 -17.64 18.23 -7.24
CA VAL A 123 -17.27 18.84 -5.96
C VAL A 123 -17.21 20.36 -6.04
N GLU A 124 -16.61 20.92 -7.10
CA GLU A 124 -16.57 22.38 -7.32
C GLU A 124 -17.96 23.00 -7.46
N LEU A 125 -18.92 22.29 -8.06
CA LEU A 125 -20.31 22.76 -8.13
C LEU A 125 -21.03 22.71 -6.78
N LEU A 126 -20.67 21.74 -5.93
CA LEU A 126 -21.27 21.58 -4.60
C LEU A 126 -20.71 22.55 -3.56
N LYS A 127 -19.47 23.02 -3.72
CA LYS A 127 -18.81 23.93 -2.76
C LYS A 127 -19.61 25.22 -2.49
N PRO A 128 -20.01 26.02 -3.50
CA PRO A 128 -20.77 27.26 -3.27
C PRO A 128 -22.13 27.02 -2.62
N TRP A 129 -22.80 25.94 -3.03
CA TRP A 129 -24.07 25.52 -2.46
C TRP A 129 -23.90 25.17 -0.97
N TRP A 130 -22.91 24.32 -0.64
CA TRP A 130 -22.62 23.96 0.75
C TRP A 130 -22.30 25.19 1.59
N SER A 131 -21.45 26.11 1.13
CA SER A 131 -21.13 27.34 1.86
C SER A 131 -22.35 28.25 2.11
N SER A 132 -23.35 28.23 1.24
CA SER A 132 -24.55 29.05 1.37
C SER A 132 -25.62 28.41 2.26
N ASP A 133 -25.73 27.08 2.19
CA ASP A 133 -26.76 26.31 2.88
C ASP A 133 -26.25 25.57 4.12
N GLU A 134 -24.97 25.66 4.49
CA GLU A 134 -24.37 24.92 5.61
C GLU A 134 -25.21 25.05 6.90
N ALA A 135 -25.59 26.28 7.27
CA ALA A 135 -26.37 26.56 8.47
C ALA A 135 -27.81 25.99 8.42
N LYS A 136 -28.36 25.75 7.23
CA LYS A 136 -29.71 25.18 7.02
C LYS A 136 -29.66 23.66 6.83
N ALA A 137 -28.60 23.16 6.21
CA ALA A 137 -28.40 21.76 5.85
C ALA A 137 -27.82 20.94 7.03
N ALA A 138 -26.93 21.55 7.82
CA ALA A 138 -26.54 21.05 9.12
C ALA A 138 -27.70 21.26 10.11
N ARG A 139 -28.45 20.21 10.44
CA ARG A 139 -29.43 20.26 11.52
C ARG A 139 -28.71 20.51 12.85
N GLY A 140 -28.60 21.78 13.27
CA GLY A 140 -27.97 22.18 14.54
C GLY A 140 -26.44 22.36 14.45
N THR A 141 -25.70 21.81 15.43
CA THR A 141 -24.24 21.98 15.58
C THR A 141 -23.38 21.07 14.69
N ALA A 142 -24.00 20.23 13.86
CA ALA A 142 -23.31 19.18 13.13
C ALA A 142 -22.62 19.71 11.87
N LYS A 143 -21.29 19.80 11.86
CA LYS A 143 -20.46 20.24 10.71
C LYS A 143 -20.53 19.32 9.46
N SER A 144 -21.44 18.33 9.42
CA SER A 144 -21.57 17.38 8.30
C SER A 144 -22.93 16.68 8.25
N MET A 145 -23.34 16.22 7.07
CA MET A 145 -24.54 15.41 6.85
C MET A 145 -24.33 14.32 5.76
N VAL A 146 -25.25 13.37 5.66
CA VAL A 146 -25.23 12.32 4.61
C VAL A 146 -26.36 12.58 3.61
N LEU A 147 -26.02 12.69 2.32
CA LEU A 147 -26.94 12.92 1.21
C LEU A 147 -26.52 12.07 -0.01
N GLY A 148 -27.47 11.38 -0.65
CA GLY A 148 -27.19 10.62 -1.88
C GLY A 148 -26.10 9.55 -1.74
N GLY A 149 -25.92 8.98 -0.55
CA GLY A 149 -24.85 8.03 -0.24
C GLY A 149 -23.47 8.65 0.02
N CYS A 150 -23.36 9.98 -0.02
CA CYS A 150 -22.13 10.74 0.24
C CYS A 150 -22.22 11.50 1.57
N LYS A 151 -21.13 11.58 2.33
CA LYS A 151 -21.02 12.47 3.49
C LYS A 151 -20.42 13.81 3.02
N ILE A 152 -21.15 14.90 3.23
CA ILE A 152 -20.71 16.27 2.95
C ILE A 152 -20.57 17.03 4.27
N GLY A 153 -19.58 17.91 4.37
CA GLY A 153 -19.30 18.63 5.60
C GLY A 153 -18.02 19.43 5.54
N THR A 154 -17.87 20.35 6.47
CA THR A 154 -16.66 21.15 6.65
C THR A 154 -15.80 20.50 7.73
N LYS A 155 -14.52 20.27 7.43
CA LYS A 155 -13.53 19.82 8.41
C LYS A 155 -12.28 20.68 8.27
N GLU A 156 -11.63 20.91 9.41
CA GLU A 156 -10.29 21.49 9.40
C GLU A 156 -9.32 20.47 8.81
N SER A 157 -8.45 20.92 7.91
CA SER A 157 -7.34 20.11 7.45
C SER A 157 -6.37 19.88 8.62
N PRO A 158 -5.59 18.78 8.59
CA PRO A 158 -4.44 18.67 9.48
C PRO A 158 -3.58 19.92 9.34
N ALA A 159 -3.15 20.50 10.46
CA ALA A 159 -2.25 21.64 10.44
C ALA A 159 -0.93 21.23 9.77
N SER A 160 -0.59 21.87 8.65
CA SER A 160 0.72 21.72 8.02
C SER A 160 1.66 22.79 8.53
N LEU A 161 2.90 22.41 8.86
CA LEU A 161 3.94 23.36 9.21
C LEU A 161 4.30 24.20 7.99
N THR A 162 4.48 25.50 8.20
CA THR A 162 4.98 26.44 7.19
C THR A 162 6.34 26.94 7.65
N TYR A 163 7.23 27.17 6.69
CA TYR A 163 8.58 27.66 6.96
C TYR A 163 8.73 29.04 6.31
N GLY A 164 9.50 29.93 6.94
CA GLY A 164 9.81 31.27 6.39
C GLY A 164 10.61 31.24 5.08
N GLY A 165 11.00 30.05 4.60
CA GLY A 165 11.62 29.78 3.31
C GLY A 165 10.99 28.58 2.62
N LYS A 166 11.30 28.36 1.34
CA LYS A 166 10.63 27.32 0.50
C LYS A 166 10.97 25.87 0.85
N ALA A 167 11.79 25.60 1.87
CA ALA A 167 12.31 24.26 2.14
C ALA A 167 12.28 23.92 3.64
N GLU A 168 11.94 22.66 3.92
CA GLU A 168 12.02 22.04 5.24
C GLU A 168 13.45 22.12 5.83
N ASP A 169 14.47 22.07 4.97
CA ASP A 169 15.87 22.21 5.35
C ASP A 169 16.18 23.57 6.00
N PHE A 170 15.49 24.64 5.58
CA PHE A 170 15.62 25.94 6.21
C PHE A 170 15.05 25.91 7.63
N GLY A 171 13.88 25.29 7.81
CA GLY A 171 13.28 25.09 9.14
C GLY A 171 14.18 24.29 10.06
N LEU A 172 14.77 23.20 9.55
CA LEU A 172 15.69 22.37 10.32
C LEU A 172 16.98 23.11 10.71
N ALA A 173 17.54 23.94 9.81
CA ALA A 173 18.73 24.74 10.11
C ALA A 173 18.47 25.75 11.23
N GLN A 174 17.33 26.43 11.20
CA GLN A 174 16.93 27.38 12.25
C GLN A 174 16.69 26.67 13.58
N LEU A 175 16.03 25.51 13.57
CA LEU A 175 15.82 24.72 14.78
C LEU A 175 17.14 24.18 15.36
N ARG A 176 18.15 23.88 14.54
CA ARG A 176 19.47 23.43 15.03
C ARG A 176 20.29 24.55 15.69
N ALA A 177 20.07 25.80 15.29
CA ALA A 177 20.75 26.95 15.91
C ALA A 177 20.30 27.17 17.36
N GLU A 178 19.07 26.76 17.68
CA GLU A 178 18.45 27.00 18.98
C GLU A 178 18.60 25.82 19.94
N LYS A 179 19.15 26.07 21.14
CA LYS A 179 19.39 25.00 22.13
C LYS A 179 18.10 24.41 22.70
N TRP A 180 17.01 25.18 22.76
CA TRP A 180 15.71 24.75 23.28
C TRP A 180 14.91 23.91 22.28
N ALA A 181 15.27 23.95 20.99
CA ALA A 181 14.54 23.30 19.91
C ALA A 181 14.95 21.84 19.66
N LYS A 182 15.90 21.30 20.43
CA LYS A 182 16.31 19.89 20.40
C LYS A 182 15.16 18.86 20.44
N PRO A 183 14.10 18.99 21.28
CA PRO A 183 13.01 18.02 21.30
C PRO A 183 12.10 18.08 20.05
N LEU A 184 12.23 19.12 19.22
CA LEU A 184 11.47 19.29 17.97
C LEU A 184 12.17 18.66 16.77
N ILE A 185 13.39 18.14 16.95
CA ILE A 185 14.23 17.59 15.89
C ILE A 185 14.32 16.08 16.06
N THR A 186 13.90 15.33 15.05
CA THR A 186 14.14 13.89 14.98
C THR A 186 15.56 13.63 14.48
N VAL A 187 16.36 12.94 15.29
CA VAL A 187 17.72 12.51 14.90
C VAL A 187 17.72 10.99 14.72
N SER A 188 18.07 10.55 13.51
CA SER A 188 18.30 9.13 13.23
C SER A 188 19.81 8.87 13.17
N TYR A 189 20.30 7.98 14.03
CA TYR A 189 21.69 7.53 14.00
C TYR A 189 21.77 6.24 13.18
N SER A 190 22.70 6.21 12.22
CA SER A 190 23.02 5.00 11.47
C SER A 190 24.52 4.75 11.51
N VAL A 191 24.90 3.47 11.50
CA VAL A 191 26.31 3.08 11.51
C VAL A 191 26.91 3.36 10.14
N ASN A 192 27.95 4.19 10.11
CA ASN A 192 28.76 4.39 8.92
C ASN A 192 29.63 3.15 8.68
N LYS A 193 29.11 2.20 7.90
CA LYS A 193 29.76 0.90 7.66
C LYS A 193 31.13 1.00 7.00
N THR A 194 31.36 2.00 6.15
CA THR A 194 32.65 2.19 5.48
C THR A 194 33.69 2.72 6.47
N ALA A 195 33.35 3.78 7.21
CA ALA A 195 34.25 4.33 8.23
C ALA A 195 34.58 3.33 9.34
N VAL A 196 33.61 2.52 9.78
CA VAL A 196 33.85 1.46 10.78
C VAL A 196 34.75 0.36 10.20
N ARG A 197 34.58 -0.02 8.92
CA ARG A 197 35.45 -1.01 8.26
C ARG A 197 36.88 -0.50 8.10
N GLU A 198 37.06 0.77 7.77
CA GLU A 198 38.38 1.41 7.70
C GLU A 198 39.02 1.51 9.09
N ALA A 199 38.25 1.89 10.11
CA ALA A 199 38.74 2.00 11.48
C ALA A 199 39.10 0.63 12.09
N LEU A 200 38.40 -0.44 11.72
CA LEU A 200 38.75 -1.83 12.08
C LEU A 200 40.10 -2.28 11.49
N LYS A 201 40.56 -1.68 10.39
CA LYS A 201 41.87 -1.96 9.76
C LYS A 201 42.99 -1.04 10.28
N ALA A 202 42.65 -0.07 11.12
CA ALA A 202 43.54 0.99 11.58
C ALA A 202 43.75 0.91 13.11
N LYS A 203 44.38 1.94 13.70
CA LYS A 203 44.81 1.99 15.11
C LYS A 203 43.71 1.74 16.18
N ARG A 204 42.42 1.80 15.83
CA ARG A 204 41.30 1.61 16.76
C ARG A 204 40.61 0.25 16.61
N SER A 205 41.29 -0.73 16.01
CA SER A 205 40.81 -2.11 15.88
C SER A 205 40.39 -2.69 17.21
N ASP A 206 41.21 -2.54 18.24
CA ASP A 206 41.03 -3.23 19.53
C ASP A 206 39.80 -2.70 20.29
N GLU A 207 39.58 -1.38 20.23
CA GLU A 207 38.39 -0.73 20.79
C GLU A 207 37.11 -1.19 20.07
N LEU A 208 37.14 -1.28 18.74
CA LEU A 208 36.00 -1.70 17.93
C LEU A 208 35.68 -3.19 18.09
N ILE A 209 36.70 -4.04 18.21
CA ILE A 209 36.57 -5.46 18.50
C ILE A 209 35.98 -5.66 19.89
N ALA A 210 36.44 -4.91 20.90
CA ALA A 210 35.87 -4.94 22.25
C ALA A 210 34.37 -4.53 22.26
N MET A 211 33.95 -3.65 21.35
CA MET A 211 32.55 -3.27 21.14
C MET A 211 31.73 -4.29 20.32
N GLY A 212 32.35 -5.38 19.84
CA GLY A 212 31.70 -6.44 19.07
C GLY A 212 31.64 -6.21 17.56
N PHE A 213 32.38 -5.24 17.02
CA PHE A 213 32.54 -5.08 15.58
C PHE A 213 33.60 -6.03 15.05
N GLY A 214 33.31 -6.67 13.93
CA GLY A 214 34.25 -7.54 13.23
C GLY A 214 34.04 -7.48 11.73
N GLU A 215 35.09 -7.77 10.96
CA GLU A 215 35.01 -7.94 9.52
C GLU A 215 35.01 -9.43 9.20
N LYS A 216 33.95 -9.90 8.51
CA LYS A 216 33.89 -11.25 7.97
C LYS A 216 34.05 -11.17 6.46
N GLN A 217 35.09 -11.78 5.93
CA GLN A 217 35.30 -11.95 4.50
C GLN A 217 35.23 -13.43 4.17
N ASP A 218 34.17 -13.82 3.46
CA ASP A 218 34.02 -15.18 2.94
C ASP A 218 34.41 -15.17 1.46
N THR A 219 35.20 -16.16 1.05
CA THR A 219 35.45 -16.38 -0.39
C THR A 219 34.21 -17.04 -0.99
N VAL A 220 33.53 -16.34 -1.91
CA VAL A 220 32.28 -16.80 -2.52
C VAL A 220 32.49 -17.10 -3.99
N PHE A 221 32.03 -18.28 -4.43
CA PHE A 221 31.95 -18.61 -5.85
C PHE A 221 30.85 -17.76 -6.52
N PHE A 222 31.19 -17.11 -7.63
CA PHE A 222 30.25 -16.26 -8.36
C PHE A 222 30.21 -16.63 -9.85
N VAL A 223 29.04 -16.51 -10.45
CA VAL A 223 28.83 -16.59 -11.91
C VAL A 223 28.04 -15.35 -12.30
N THR A 224 28.55 -14.58 -13.24
CA THR A 224 27.88 -13.38 -13.74
C THR A 224 28.02 -13.36 -15.25
N SER A 225 26.90 -13.21 -15.96
CA SER A 225 26.91 -13.08 -17.41
C SER A 225 27.53 -11.74 -17.80
N VAL A 226 28.54 -11.78 -18.67
CA VAL A 226 29.17 -10.58 -19.21
C VAL A 226 28.29 -10.02 -20.32
N LYS A 227 27.88 -8.76 -20.19
CA LYS A 227 27.18 -8.05 -21.26
C LYS A 227 28.20 -7.66 -22.31
N LEU A 228 28.27 -8.39 -23.42
CA LEU A 228 29.11 -8.00 -24.56
C LEU A 228 28.60 -6.65 -25.09
N PRO A 229 29.50 -5.69 -25.38
CA PRO A 229 29.10 -4.44 -26.02
C PRO A 229 28.47 -4.78 -27.37
N THR A 230 27.21 -4.40 -27.55
CA THR A 230 26.57 -4.42 -28.87
C THR A 230 27.32 -3.43 -29.74
N LEU A 231 28.21 -3.93 -30.61
CA LEU A 231 28.76 -3.15 -31.72
C LEU A 231 27.57 -2.67 -32.54
N GLY A 232 27.30 -1.37 -32.48
CA GLY A 232 26.20 -0.73 -33.19
C GLY A 232 26.27 -1.03 -34.68
N ARG A 233 25.14 -1.47 -35.23
CA ARG A 233 24.83 -1.34 -36.66
C ARG A 233 23.86 -0.20 -36.81
#